data_AF-A0A7T5RVI6-F1
#
_entry.id   AF-A0A7T5RVI6-F1
#
_cell.length_a   1.000
_cell.length_b   1.000
_cell.length_c   1.000
_cell.angle_alpha   90.00
_cell.angle_beta   90.00
_cell.angle_gamma   90.00
#
_symmetry.space_group_name_H-M   'P 1'
#
loop_
_entity.id
_entity.type
_entity.pdbx_description
1 polymer ?
#
loop_
_entity_poly.entity_id
_entity_poly.type
_entity_poly.pdbx_seq_one_letter_code
_entity_poly.pdbx_strand_id
1 'polypeptide(L)'
;MKILKSSRMLLCLLVALNLLDAGLHVATNQVEVLRITGNMCMIVASVIVLARPRLDHILAAGLTVYLVLNGIFVALNNIGNAGAVFIIVTTVVAAAFLRLK
;
A
#
# COMPACT_ATOMS: atom_id res chain seq x y z
N MET A 1 -6.02 17.07 18.58
CA MET A 1 -5.17 15.90 18.92
C MET A 1 -5.69 14.56 18.38
N LYS A 2 -7.00 14.28 18.35
CA LYS A 2 -7.56 13.00 17.82
C LYS A 2 -7.23 12.72 16.34
N ILE A 3 -7.30 13.74 15.47
CA ILE A 3 -7.04 13.59 14.03
C ILE A 3 -5.60 13.13 13.75
N LEU A 4 -4.62 13.73 14.42
CA LEU A 4 -3.20 13.36 14.26
C LEU A 4 -2.91 11.91 14.67
N LYS A 5 -3.58 11.42 15.71
CA LYS A 5 -3.49 10.02 16.17
C LYS A 5 -4.09 9.06 15.14
N SER A 6 -5.23 9.43 14.54
CA SER A 6 -5.87 8.67 13.47
C SER A 6 -5.01 8.62 12.20
N SER A 7 -4.42 9.73 11.76
CA SER A 7 -3.56 9.77 10.56
C SER A 7 -2.31 8.88 10.71
N ARG A 8 -1.65 8.90 11.87
CA ARG A 8 -0.49 8.02 12.12
C ARG A 8 -0.89 6.55 12.14
N MET A 9 -2.04 6.23 12.73
CA MET A 9 -2.55 4.86 12.77
C MET A 9 -2.83 4.30 11.37
N LEU A 10 -3.38 5.12 10.47
CA LEU A 10 -3.59 4.73 9.07
C LEU A 10 -2.28 4.45 8.33
N LEU A 11 -1.24 5.27 8.54
CA LEU A 11 0.08 5.01 7.94
C LEU A 11 0.72 3.72 8.49
N CYS A 12 0.63 3.48 9.80
CA CYS A 12 1.11 2.22 10.39
C CYS A 12 0.34 1.01 9.83
N LEU A 13 -0.98 1.15 9.64
CA LEU A 13 -1.80 0.11 9.02
C LEU A 13 -1.37 -0.16 7.58
N LEU A 14 -1.08 0.87 6.79
CA LEU A 14 -0.54 0.69 5.42
C LEU A 14 0.77 -0.08 5.43
N VAL A 15 1.71 0.26 6.33
CA VAL A 15 2.96 -0.48 6.46
C VAL A 15 2.71 -1.95 6.81
N ALA A 16 1.85 -2.22 7.80
CA ALA A 16 1.55 -3.57 8.23
C ALA A 16 0.87 -4.41 7.13
N LEU A 17 -0.11 -3.85 6.43
CA LEU A 17 -0.82 -4.53 5.34
C LEU A 17 0.12 -4.92 4.19
N ASN A 18 0.99 -4.00 3.78
CA ASN A 18 1.90 -4.23 2.66
C ASN A 18 3.05 -5.18 3.03
N LEU A 19 3.52 -5.13 4.28
CA LEU A 19 4.50 -6.11 4.78
C LEU A 19 3.89 -7.51 4.83
N LEU A 20 2.64 -7.64 5.29
CA LEU A 20 1.94 -8.91 5.32
C LEU A 20 1.75 -9.47 3.90
N ASP A 21 1.24 -8.66 2.97
CA ASP A 21 1.00 -9.11 1.59
C ASP A 21 2.30 -9.52 0.89
N ALA A 22 3.34 -8.66 0.92
CA ALA A 22 4.65 -9.00 0.35
C ALA A 22 5.26 -10.25 1.02
N GLY A 23 5.14 -10.36 2.34
CA GLY A 23 5.62 -11.49 3.12
C GLY A 23 4.93 -12.80 2.75
N LEU A 24 3.61 -12.78 2.52
CA LEU A 24 2.85 -13.95 2.08
C LEU A 24 3.31 -14.44 0.71
N HIS A 25 3.54 -13.55 -0.25
CA HIS A 25 4.03 -13.92 -1.58
C HIS A 25 5.44 -14.51 -1.53
N VAL A 26 6.34 -13.92 -0.75
CA VAL A 26 7.67 -14.47 -0.53
C VAL A 26 7.60 -15.84 0.18
N ALA A 27 6.80 -15.97 1.23
CA ALA A 27 6.70 -17.20 2.02
C ALA A 27 6.06 -18.36 1.26
N THR A 28 5.16 -18.06 0.31
CA THR A 28 4.49 -19.06 -0.54
C THR A 28 5.25 -19.38 -1.82
N ASN A 29 6.49 -18.91 -1.98
CA ASN A 29 7.29 -19.03 -3.21
C ASN A 29 6.60 -18.46 -4.47
N GLN A 30 5.64 -17.55 -4.28
CA GLN A 30 5.03 -16.81 -5.37
C GLN A 30 5.92 -15.60 -5.68
N VAL A 31 6.87 -15.78 -6.60
CA VAL A 31 7.78 -14.71 -7.04
C VAL A 31 7.04 -13.71 -7.93
N GLU A 32 6.13 -12.96 -7.31
CA GLU A 32 5.30 -11.95 -7.93
C GLU A 32 5.97 -10.59 -7.83
N VAL A 33 7.03 -10.41 -8.63
CA VAL A 33 7.91 -9.22 -8.56
C VAL A 33 7.10 -7.92 -8.61
N LEU A 34 6.12 -7.81 -9.50
CA LEU A 34 5.27 -6.63 -9.62
C LEU A 34 4.50 -6.31 -8.33
N ARG A 35 3.94 -7.32 -7.68
CA ARG A 35 3.17 -7.15 -6.44
C ARG A 35 4.07 -6.80 -5.26
N ILE A 36 5.18 -7.51 -5.11
CA ILE A 36 6.19 -7.23 -4.09
C ILE A 36 6.74 -5.81 -4.26
N THR A 37 7.10 -5.41 -5.48
CA THR A 37 7.60 -4.05 -5.74
C THR A 37 6.54 -2.99 -5.44
N GLY A 38 5.29 -3.18 -5.86
CA GLY A 38 4.18 -2.28 -5.52
C GLY A 38 4.03 -2.10 -4.01
N ASN A 39 4.00 -3.20 -3.26
CA ASN A 39 3.89 -3.19 -1.80
C ASN A 39 5.06 -2.44 -1.14
N MET A 40 6.29 -2.67 -1.62
CA MET A 40 7.47 -1.97 -1.12
C MET A 40 7.41 -0.46 -1.37
N CYS A 41 6.89 -0.01 -2.52
CA CYS A 41 6.66 1.41 -2.77
C CYS A 41 5.70 2.03 -1.76
N MET A 42 4.60 1.34 -1.40
CA MET A 42 3.67 1.82 -0.38
C MET A 42 4.30 1.86 1.02
N ILE A 43 5.10 0.86 1.38
CA ILE A 43 5.81 0.83 2.66
C ILE A 43 6.75 2.03 2.77
N VAL A 44 7.61 2.22 1.76
CA VAL A 44 8.58 3.32 1.73
C VAL A 44 7.87 4.67 1.81
N ALA A 45 6.82 4.87 1.00
CA ALA A 45 6.05 6.10 1.04
C ALA A 45 5.41 6.35 2.43
N SER A 46 4.78 5.32 3.01
CA SER A 46 4.14 5.42 4.33
C SER A 46 5.14 5.73 5.44
N VAL A 47 6.33 5.12 5.41
CA VAL A 47 7.43 5.39 6.36
C VAL A 47 7.95 6.81 6.21
N ILE A 48 8.13 7.29 4.98
CA ILE A 48 8.56 8.68 4.73
C ILE A 48 7.53 9.66 5.31
N VAL A 49 6.23 9.45 5.08
CA VAL A 49 5.18 10.33 5.61
C VAL A 49 5.05 10.22 7.13
N LEU A 50 5.29 9.05 7.73
CA LEU A 50 5.36 8.90 9.18
C LEU A 50 6.48 9.75 9.78
N ALA A 51 7.67 9.72 9.17
CA ALA A 51 8.83 10.50 9.61
C ALA A 51 8.69 12.00 9.30
N ARG A 52 8.07 12.34 8.15
CA ARG A 52 7.88 13.71 7.68
C ARG A 52 6.44 13.94 7.21
N PRO A 53 5.51 14.29 8.13
CA PRO A 53 4.08 14.40 7.82
C PRO A 53 3.68 15.50 6.83
N ARG A 54 4.59 16.41 6.44
CA ARG A 54 4.39 17.46 5.43
C ARG A 54 4.63 16.96 4.00
N LEU A 55 5.06 15.71 3.82
CA LEU A 55 5.34 15.10 2.53
C LEU A 55 4.24 14.10 2.13
N ASP A 56 2.99 14.38 2.45
CA ASP A 56 1.82 13.56 2.13
C ASP A 56 1.64 13.27 0.62
N HIS A 57 2.06 14.19 -0.25
CA HIS A 57 2.14 13.96 -1.70
C HIS A 57 3.00 12.74 -2.09
N ILE A 58 3.99 12.35 -1.27
CA ILE A 58 4.78 11.13 -1.49
C ILE A 58 3.90 9.89 -1.31
N LEU A 59 2.92 9.92 -0.40
CA LEU A 59 1.97 8.81 -0.27
C LEU A 59 1.08 8.70 -1.51
N ALA A 60 0.64 9.82 -2.09
CA ALA A 60 -0.12 9.82 -3.33
C ALA A 60 0.69 9.26 -4.52
N ALA A 61 1.97 9.64 -4.62
CA ALA A 61 2.88 9.07 -5.61
C ALA A 61 3.09 7.56 -5.40
N GLY A 62 3.33 7.14 -4.16
CA GLY A 62 3.45 5.72 -3.79
C GLY A 62 2.20 4.92 -4.12
N LEU A 63 1.02 5.46 -3.82
CA LEU A 63 -0.27 4.86 -4.16
C LEU A 63 -0.47 4.73 -5.68
N THR A 64 -0.03 5.72 -6.44
CA THR A 64 -0.11 5.67 -7.91
C THR A 64 0.74 4.54 -8.46
N VAL A 65 2.01 4.45 -8.05
CA VAL A 65 2.91 3.36 -8.47
C VAL A 65 2.36 2.00 -8.04
N TYR A 66 1.88 1.91 -6.79
CA TYR A 66 1.23 0.71 -6.27
C TYR A 66 0.08 0.22 -7.15
N LEU A 67 -0.84 1.12 -7.50
CA LEU A 67 -2.02 0.79 -8.32
C LEU A 67 -1.62 0.39 -9.73
N VAL A 68 -0.64 1.07 -10.34
CA VAL A 68 -0.16 0.72 -11.68
C VAL A 68 0.46 -0.67 -11.69
N LEU A 69 1.39 -0.96 -10.77
CA LEU A 69 2.08 -2.25 -10.74
C LEU A 69 1.12 -3.40 -10.42
N ASN A 70 0.23 -3.21 -9.44
CA ASN A 70 -0.78 -4.21 -9.10
C ASN A 70 -1.85 -4.36 -10.18
N GLY A 71 -2.21 -3.29 -10.89
CA GLY A 71 -3.12 -3.34 -12.02
C GLY A 71 -2.55 -4.14 -13.19
N ILE A 72 -1.28 -3.92 -13.53
CA ILE A 72 -0.56 -4.73 -14.52
C ILE A 72 -0.50 -6.19 -14.08
N PHE A 73 -0.16 -6.44 -12.81
CA PHE A 73 -0.09 -7.78 -12.26
C PHE A 73 -1.44 -8.52 -12.34
N VAL A 74 -2.55 -7.87 -11.99
CA VAL A 74 -3.90 -8.45 -12.11
C VAL A 74 -4.25 -8.75 -13.56
N ALA A 75 -3.93 -7.84 -14.49
CA ALA A 75 -4.18 -8.03 -15.91
C ALA A 75 -3.39 -9.21 -16.52
N LEU A 76 -2.14 -9.40 -16.09
CA LEU A 76 -1.29 -10.49 -16.61
C LEU A 76 -1.66 -11.87 -16.06
N ASN A 77 -2.16 -11.94 -14.83
CA ASN A 77 -2.34 -13.21 -14.12
C ASN A 77 -3.81 -13.66 -14.01
N ASN A 78 -4.75 -12.93 -14.63
CA ASN A 78 -6.20 -13.22 -14.57
C ASN A 78 -6.70 -13.49 -13.13
N ILE A 79 -6.21 -12.69 -12.19
CA ILE A 79 -6.45 -12.93 -10.77
C ILE A 79 -7.92 -12.67 -10.44
N GLY A 80 -8.59 -13.71 -9.96
CA GLY A 80 -9.96 -13.62 -9.46
C GLY A 80 -10.07 -12.76 -8.20
N ASN A 81 -11.31 -12.42 -7.83
CA ASN A 81 -11.68 -11.46 -6.77
C ASN A 81 -10.88 -11.59 -5.45
N ALA A 82 -10.46 -12.80 -5.06
CA ALA A 82 -9.73 -13.03 -3.82
C ALA A 82 -8.32 -12.41 -3.80
N GLY A 83 -7.60 -12.43 -4.94
CA GLY A 83 -6.24 -11.87 -5.00
C GLY A 83 -6.20 -10.34 -5.05
N ALA A 84 -7.32 -9.70 -5.37
CA ALA A 84 -7.45 -8.24 -5.42
C ALA A 84 -7.80 -7.58 -4.06
N VAL A 85 -8.14 -8.38 -3.04
CA VAL A 85 -8.61 -7.86 -1.74
C VAL A 85 -7.58 -6.95 -1.08
N PHE A 86 -6.31 -7.37 -1.01
CA PHE A 86 -5.24 -6.56 -0.42
C PHE A 86 -4.99 -5.25 -1.19
N ILE A 87 -5.16 -5.28 -2.52
CA ILE A 87 -5.06 -4.10 -3.39
C ILE A 87 -6.16 -3.09 -3.04
N ILE A 88 -7.40 -3.57 -2.94
CA ILE A 88 -8.56 -2.72 -2.62
C ILE A 88 -8.43 -2.14 -1.22
N VAL A 89 -8.13 -2.97 -0.21
CA VAL A 89 -8.01 -2.52 1.18
C VAL A 89 -6.90 -1.47 1.33
N THR A 90 -5.72 -1.72 0.74
CA THR A 90 -4.60 -0.77 0.77
C THR A 90 -5.00 0.57 0.13
N THR A 91 -5.70 0.52 -1.01
CA THR A 91 -6.18 1.71 -1.71
C THR A 91 -7.17 2.52 -0.87
N VAL A 92 -8.12 1.85 -0.22
CA VAL A 92 -9.12 2.50 0.65
C VAL A 92 -8.46 3.16 1.86
N VAL A 93 -7.53 2.48 2.51
CA VAL A 93 -6.81 3.02 3.68
C VAL A 93 -5.95 4.23 3.28
N ALA A 94 -5.25 4.15 2.14
CA ALA A 94 -4.45 5.26 1.63
C ALA A 94 -5.31 6.47 1.25
N ALA A 95 -6.44 6.25 0.56
CA ALA A 95 -7.39 7.30 0.23
C ALA A 95 -8.01 7.94 1.49
N ALA A 96 -8.32 7.13 2.52
CA ALA A 96 -8.82 7.64 3.80
C ALA A 96 -7.79 8.53 4.49
N PHE A 97 -6.51 8.17 4.47
CA PHE A 97 -5.45 9.04 4.99
C PHE A 97 -5.37 10.35 4.23
N LEU A 98 -5.35 10.31 2.89
CA LEU A 98 -5.22 11.50 2.04
C LEU A 98 -6.40 12.46 2.20
N ARG A 99 -7.61 11.96 2.51
CA ARG A 99 -8.78 12.79 2.81
C ARG A 99 -8.74 13.48 4.18
N LEU A 100 -7.93 12.99 5.11
CA LEU A 100 -7.79 13.55 6.47
C LEU A 100 -6.67 14.61 6.55
N LYS A 101 -5.98 14.86 5.44
CA LYS A 101 -4.91 15.85 5.31
C LYS A 101 -5.40 17.09 4.58
#